data_AF-A0A662Q653-F1
#
_entry.id   AF-A0A662Q653-F1
#
_cell.length_a   1.000
_cell.length_b   1.000
_cell.length_c   1.000
_cell.angle_alpha   90.00
_cell.angle_beta   90.00
_cell.angle_gamma   90.00
#
_symmetry.space_group_name_H-M   'P 1'
#
loop_
_entity.id
_entity.type
_entity.pdbx_description
1 polymer ?
#
loop_
_entity_poly.entity_id
_entity_poly.type
_entity_poly.pdbx_seq_one_letter_code
_entity_poly.pdbx_strand_id
1 'polypeptide(L)'
;MVEKIVSPAVFGGGSDFRNLLKDIEERYSEAFAELGPGVLQHFKHLIDCVDEFFNLLADPKTDFRVKLMDYAKIKSDVFELCRFYARWLGNPLMERLEAEIYGILEEAMDWWRQHLIGEMEGS
;
A
#
# COMPACT_ATOMS: atom_id res chain seq x y z
N MET A 1 -24.99 13.67 -32.12
CA MET A 1 -24.64 14.06 -30.74
C MET A 1 -23.95 12.84 -30.15
N VAL A 2 -22.63 12.83 -30.12
CA VAL A 2 -21.85 11.66 -29.69
C VAL A 2 -21.82 11.70 -28.17
N GLU A 3 -22.59 10.82 -27.53
CA GLU A 3 -22.42 10.53 -26.11
C GLU A 3 -21.02 9.95 -25.95
N LYS A 4 -20.13 10.78 -25.42
CA LYS A 4 -18.80 10.39 -25.00
C LYS A 4 -19.00 9.51 -23.78
N ILE A 5 -19.15 8.21 -24.00
CA ILE A 5 -19.00 7.19 -22.96
C ILE A 5 -17.61 7.43 -22.38
N VAL A 6 -17.56 8.10 -21.24
CA VAL A 6 -16.36 8.17 -20.43
C VAL A 6 -16.16 6.74 -19.95
N SER A 7 -15.31 6.00 -20.65
CA SER A 7 -14.89 4.68 -20.24
C SER A 7 -14.39 4.77 -18.79
N PRO A 8 -14.92 3.98 -17.84
CA PRO A 8 -14.46 3.99 -16.46
C PRO A 8 -13.13 3.24 -16.31
N ALA A 9 -12.19 3.43 -17.25
CA ALA A 9 -10.83 2.92 -17.16
C ALA A 9 -9.96 3.75 -16.19
N VAL A 10 -10.58 4.39 -15.19
CA VAL A 10 -9.86 5.08 -14.12
C VAL A 10 -9.63 4.04 -13.01
N PHE A 11 -8.51 3.33 -13.16
CA PHE A 11 -7.94 2.35 -12.22
C PHE A 11 -8.78 1.10 -11.95
N GLY A 12 -8.25 -0.05 -12.39
CA GLY A 12 -8.79 -1.36 -12.09
C GLY A 12 -8.53 -1.69 -10.62
N GLY A 13 -9.59 -1.81 -9.83
CA GLY A 13 -9.49 -2.06 -8.39
C GLY A 13 -8.61 -3.26 -8.02
N GLY A 14 -7.95 -3.19 -6.86
CA GLY A 14 -7.33 -4.30 -6.14
C GLY A 14 -6.10 -4.96 -6.78
N SER A 15 -6.15 -5.29 -8.08
CA SER A 15 -5.07 -5.93 -8.83
C SER A 15 -3.91 -4.98 -9.12
N ASP A 16 -4.21 -3.70 -9.33
CA ASP A 16 -3.19 -2.71 -9.67
C ASP A 16 -2.27 -2.43 -8.46
N PHE A 17 -2.83 -2.37 -7.25
CA PHE A 17 -2.06 -2.15 -6.02
C PHE A 17 -1.10 -3.29 -5.70
N ARG A 18 -1.51 -4.55 -5.92
CA ARG A 18 -0.66 -5.71 -5.66
C ARG A 18 0.50 -5.80 -6.64
N ASN A 19 0.27 -5.45 -7.91
CA ASN A 19 1.34 -5.40 -8.90
C ASN A 19 2.35 -4.29 -8.53
N LEU A 20 1.87 -3.10 -8.16
CA LEU A 20 2.74 -2.01 -7.71
C LEU A 20 3.54 -2.39 -6.46
N LEU A 21 2.90 -3.05 -5.49
CA LEU A 21 3.56 -3.50 -4.26
C LEU A 21 4.62 -4.57 -4.55
N LYS A 22 4.33 -5.49 -5.47
CA LYS A 22 5.30 -6.50 -5.93
C LYS A 22 6.48 -5.86 -6.65
N ASP A 23 6.23 -4.86 -7.51
CA ASP A 23 7.30 -4.12 -8.18
C ASP A 23 8.21 -3.39 -7.18
N ILE A 24 7.65 -2.90 -6.06
CA ILE A 24 8.43 -2.37 -4.93
C ILE A 24 9.23 -3.49 -4.27
N GLU A 25 8.61 -4.61 -3.91
CA GLU A 25 9.31 -5.74 -3.29
C GLU A 25 10.54 -6.15 -4.12
N GLU A 26 10.36 -6.36 -5.42
CA GLU A 26 11.43 -6.78 -6.34
C GLU A 26 12.55 -5.73 -6.40
N ARG A 27 12.20 -4.44 -6.48
CA ARG A 27 13.15 -3.34 -6.66
C ARG A 27 14.04 -3.10 -5.44
N TYR A 28 13.51 -3.24 -4.24
CA TYR A 28 14.27 -2.95 -3.01
C TYR A 28 14.87 -4.20 -2.37
N SER A 29 14.40 -5.41 -2.72
CA SER A 29 14.86 -6.67 -2.10
C SER A 29 16.38 -6.84 -2.10
N GLU A 30 17.07 -6.49 -3.19
CA GLU A 30 18.53 -6.63 -3.28
C GLU A 30 19.24 -5.77 -2.22
N ALA A 31 18.84 -4.51 -2.06
CA ALA A 31 19.43 -3.61 -1.08
C ALA A 31 19.26 -4.13 0.37
N PHE A 32 18.09 -4.70 0.71
CA PHE A 32 17.88 -5.31 2.03
C PHE A 32 18.63 -6.65 2.17
N ALA A 33 18.80 -7.41 1.09
CA ALA A 33 19.54 -8.66 1.10
C ALA A 33 21.03 -8.46 1.39
N GLU A 34 21.62 -7.37 0.92
CA GLU A 34 23.02 -6.99 1.20
C GLU A 34 23.28 -6.76 2.70
N LEU A 35 22.28 -6.30 3.46
CA LEU A 35 22.39 -6.13 4.91
C LEU A 35 22.19 -7.43 5.70
N GLY A 36 21.68 -8.48 5.04
CA GLY A 36 21.55 -9.83 5.58
C GLY A 36 20.13 -10.39 5.52
N PRO A 37 20.00 -11.73 5.67
CA PRO A 37 18.73 -12.43 5.45
C PRO A 37 17.62 -12.02 6.44
N GLY A 38 17.97 -11.67 7.68
CA GLY A 38 16.99 -11.18 8.65
C GLY A 38 16.43 -9.80 8.29
N VAL A 39 17.24 -8.96 7.64
CA VAL A 39 16.85 -7.62 7.19
C VAL A 39 15.92 -7.71 5.99
N LEU A 40 16.26 -8.56 5.01
CA LEU A 40 15.38 -8.91 3.90
C LEU A 40 14.03 -9.47 4.39
N GLN A 41 14.05 -10.38 5.35
CA GLN A 41 12.82 -10.95 5.91
C GLN A 41 11.95 -9.90 6.59
N HIS A 42 12.56 -8.94 7.28
CA HIS A 42 11.82 -7.84 7.91
C HIS A 42 11.14 -6.95 6.86
N PHE A 43 11.83 -6.62 5.77
CA PHE A 43 11.22 -5.88 4.65
C PHE A 43 10.07 -6.66 4.00
N LYS A 44 10.27 -7.95 3.71
CA LYS A 44 9.20 -8.78 3.14
C LYS A 44 7.97 -8.89 4.04
N HIS A 45 8.19 -8.98 5.35
CA HIS A 45 7.09 -8.98 6.30
C HIS A 45 6.28 -7.67 6.24
N LEU A 46 6.93 -6.52 6.10
CA LEU A 46 6.23 -5.24 5.91
C LEU A 46 5.38 -5.27 4.63
N ILE A 47 5.92 -5.78 3.53
CA ILE A 47 5.20 -5.95 2.26
C ILE A 47 3.98 -6.87 2.44
N ASP A 48 4.14 -8.01 3.11
CA ASP A 48 3.04 -8.92 3.41
C ASP A 48 1.94 -8.24 4.24
N CYS A 49 2.29 -7.40 5.21
CA CYS A 49 1.31 -6.63 5.99
C CYS A 49 0.53 -5.62 5.13
N VAL A 50 1.20 -4.93 4.19
CA VAL A 50 0.52 -4.02 3.26
C VAL A 50 -0.43 -4.78 2.33
N ASP A 51 -0.03 -5.97 1.84
CA ASP A 51 -0.87 -6.83 1.01
C ASP A 51 -2.10 -7.36 1.78
N GLU A 52 -1.90 -7.78 3.04
CA GLU A 52 -2.98 -8.21 3.93
C GLU A 52 -3.98 -7.08 4.19
N PHE A 53 -3.50 -5.84 4.34
CA PHE A 53 -4.36 -4.68 4.45
C PHE A 53 -5.22 -4.43 3.21
N PHE A 54 -4.74 -4.72 2.00
CA PHE A 54 -5.60 -4.66 0.82
C PHE A 54 -6.72 -5.71 0.85
N ASN A 55 -6.45 -6.91 1.40
CA ASN A 55 -7.53 -7.88 1.67
C ASN A 55 -8.51 -7.34 2.70
N LEU A 56 -8.00 -6.74 3.79
CA LEU A 56 -8.81 -6.14 4.84
C LEU A 56 -9.71 -5.04 4.27
N LEU A 57 -9.19 -4.15 3.41
CA LEU A 57 -9.96 -3.09 2.75
C LEU A 57 -11.08 -3.64 1.88
N ALA A 58 -10.82 -4.71 1.13
CA ALA A 58 -11.78 -5.35 0.25
C ALA A 58 -12.88 -6.15 0.98
N ASP A 59 -12.70 -6.48 2.27
CA ASP A 59 -13.72 -7.21 3.04
C ASP A 59 -14.85 -6.29 3.53
N PRO A 60 -16.08 -6.38 2.99
CA PRO A 60 -17.20 -5.53 3.42
C PRO A 60 -17.68 -5.84 4.85
N LYS A 61 -17.31 -7.00 5.42
CA LYS A 61 -17.73 -7.40 6.77
C LYS A 61 -16.87 -6.78 7.87
N THR A 62 -15.66 -6.34 7.53
CA THR A 62 -14.75 -5.75 8.49
C THR A 62 -15.21 -4.32 8.83
N ASP A 63 -15.33 -4.04 10.12
CA ASP A 63 -15.70 -2.72 10.65
C ASP A 63 -14.72 -1.63 10.16
N PHE A 64 -15.26 -0.48 9.73
CA PHE A 64 -14.45 0.62 9.19
C PHE A 64 -13.39 1.14 10.17
N ARG A 65 -13.64 1.06 11.49
CA ARG A 65 -12.69 1.47 12.53
C ARG A 65 -11.48 0.54 12.57
N VAL A 66 -11.69 -0.75 12.31
CA VAL A 66 -10.60 -1.74 12.24
C VAL A 66 -9.72 -1.42 11.03
N LYS A 67 -10.31 -1.14 9.86
CA LYS A 67 -9.56 -0.73 8.67
C LYS A 67 -8.73 0.54 8.91
N LEU A 68 -9.31 1.56 9.55
CA LEU A 68 -8.60 2.80 9.86
C LEU A 68 -7.46 2.61 10.88
N MET A 69 -7.67 1.74 11.87
CA MET A 69 -6.64 1.41 12.85
C MET A 69 -5.47 0.66 12.20
N ASP A 70 -5.77 -0.29 11.32
CA ASP A 70 -4.76 -1.07 10.61
C ASP A 70 -3.95 -0.20 9.63
N TYR A 71 -4.62 0.68 8.88
CA TYR A 71 -3.98 1.70 8.06
C TYR A 71 -3.01 2.58 8.87
N ALA A 72 -3.42 3.07 10.04
CA ALA A 72 -2.57 3.90 10.89
C ALA A 72 -1.34 3.12 11.40
N LYS A 73 -1.54 1.86 11.77
CA LYS A 73 -0.46 0.95 12.20
C LYS A 73 0.55 0.74 11.08
N ILE A 74 0.08 0.38 9.87
CA ILE A 74 0.95 0.13 8.73
C ILE A 74 1.78 1.36 8.37
N LYS A 75 1.18 2.56 8.39
CA LYS A 75 1.96 3.80 8.18
C LYS A 75 3.06 3.97 9.22
N SER A 76 2.78 3.66 10.49
CA SER A 76 3.81 3.67 11.54
C SER A 76 4.91 2.66 11.26
N ASP A 77 4.56 1.43 10.89
CA ASP A 77 5.52 0.35 10.61
C ASP A 77 6.43 0.69 9.43
N VAL A 78 5.87 1.27 8.35
CA VAL A 78 6.63 1.77 7.19
C VAL A 78 7.60 2.87 7.60
N PHE A 79 7.13 3.88 8.36
CA PHE A 79 7.97 4.97 8.85
C PHE A 79 9.13 4.46 9.71
N GLU A 80 8.84 3.58 10.65
CA GLU A 80 9.84 3.02 11.56
C GLU A 80 10.88 2.19 10.81
N LEU A 81 10.45 1.36 9.86
CA LEU A 81 11.36 0.57 9.04
C LEU A 81 12.29 1.47 8.21
N CYS A 82 11.74 2.45 7.50
CA CYS A 82 12.51 3.36 6.64
C CYS A 82 13.50 4.18 7.48
N ARG A 83 13.05 4.73 8.60
CA ARG A 83 13.90 5.47 9.54
C ARG A 83 15.02 4.60 10.11
N PHE A 84 14.72 3.35 10.48
CA PHE A 84 15.70 2.44 11.09
C PHE A 84 16.80 2.05 10.11
N TYR A 85 16.45 1.77 8.85
CA TYR A 85 17.41 1.31 7.84
C TYR A 85 18.12 2.43 7.07
N ALA A 86 17.65 3.67 7.17
CA ALA A 86 18.26 4.83 6.51
C ALA A 86 19.74 5.05 6.88
N ARG A 87 20.16 4.63 8.08
CA ARG A 87 21.57 4.69 8.50
C ARG A 87 22.50 3.75 7.73
N TRP A 88 21.98 2.71 7.09
CA TRP A 88 22.78 1.73 6.32
C TRP A 88 22.50 1.82 4.82
N LEU A 89 21.24 1.97 4.41
CA LEU A 89 20.84 2.06 3.00
C LEU A 89 20.85 3.50 2.46
N GLY A 90 21.02 4.49 3.34
CA GLY A 90 20.98 5.92 3.02
C GLY A 90 19.57 6.51 3.04
N ASN A 91 19.47 7.77 3.47
CA ASN A 91 18.20 8.50 3.52
C ASN A 91 17.48 8.55 2.16
N PRO A 92 18.13 8.85 1.01
CA PRO A 92 17.39 8.98 -0.25
C PRO A 92 16.68 7.70 -0.69
N LEU A 93 17.27 6.53 -0.45
CA LEU A 93 16.66 5.25 -0.80
C LEU A 93 15.45 4.96 0.09
N MET A 94 15.55 5.25 1.39
CA MET A 94 14.48 5.02 2.35
C MET A 94 13.32 6.02 2.22
N GLU A 95 13.62 7.30 1.99
CA GLU A 95 12.59 8.31 1.70
C GLU A 95 11.81 7.94 0.43
N ARG A 96 12.48 7.40 -0.58
CA ARG A 96 11.82 6.93 -1.80
C ARG A 96 10.94 5.70 -1.54
N LEU A 97 11.43 4.72 -0.79
CA LEU A 97 10.64 3.54 -0.41
C LEU A 97 9.37 3.93 0.37
N GLU A 98 9.54 4.80 1.38
CA GLU A 98 8.44 5.31 2.19
C GLU A 98 7.39 6.01 1.32
N ALA A 99 7.83 6.90 0.43
CA ALA A 99 6.93 7.63 -0.47
C ALA A 99 6.19 6.69 -1.44
N GLU A 100 6.86 5.69 -2.00
CA GLU A 100 6.25 4.72 -2.91
C GLU A 100 5.19 3.87 -2.19
N ILE A 101 5.46 3.39 -0.97
CA ILE A 101 4.47 2.63 -0.18
C ILE A 101 3.31 3.53 0.27
N TYR A 102 3.58 4.75 0.74
CA TYR A 102 2.52 5.69 1.12
C TYR A 102 1.62 6.05 -0.07
N GLY A 103 2.19 6.23 -1.27
CA GLY A 103 1.41 6.47 -2.47
C GLY A 103 0.35 5.39 -2.70
N ILE A 104 0.76 4.11 -2.64
CA ILE A 104 -0.16 2.99 -2.81
C ILE A 104 -1.21 2.95 -1.68
N LEU A 105 -0.80 3.20 -0.43
CA LEU A 105 -1.72 3.21 0.71
C LEU A 105 -2.78 4.32 0.59
N GLU A 106 -2.38 5.53 0.17
CA GLU A 106 -3.32 6.64 -0.03
C GLU A 106 -4.29 6.34 -1.19
N GLU A 107 -3.80 5.82 -2.31
CA GLU A 107 -4.65 5.44 -3.44
C GLU A 107 -5.65 4.34 -3.06
N ALA A 108 -5.21 3.32 -2.31
CA ALA A 108 -6.08 2.26 -1.82
C ALA A 108 -7.17 2.80 -0.87
N MET A 109 -6.81 3.75 -0.01
CA MET A 109 -7.75 4.41 0.89
C MET A 109 -8.74 5.32 0.16
N ASP A 110 -8.29 6.06 -0.87
CA ASP A 110 -9.16 6.87 -1.71
C ASP A 110 -10.17 5.99 -2.47
N TRP A 111 -9.71 4.89 -3.04
CA TRP A 111 -10.58 3.89 -3.67
C TRP A 111 -11.64 3.37 -2.68
N TRP A 112 -11.23 2.97 -1.47
CA TRP A 112 -12.15 2.47 -0.45
C TRP A 112 -13.17 3.54 -0.01
N ARG A 113 -12.73 4.79 0.16
CA ARG A 113 -13.63 5.92 0.49
C ARG A 113 -14.69 6.14 -0.59
N GLN A 114 -14.31 6.08 -1.86
CA GLN A 114 -15.25 6.22 -2.98
C GLN A 114 -16.27 5.07 -3.01
N HIS A 115 -15.84 3.84 -2.70
CA HIS A 115 -16.72 2.69 -2.61
C HIS A 115 -17.80 2.87 -1.52
N LEU A 116 -17.39 3.32 -0.32
CA LEU A 116 -18.32 3.62 0.78
C LEU A 116 -19.36 4.68 0.40
N ILE A 117 -18.94 5.76 -0.26
CA ILE A 117 -19.84 6.85 -0.68
C ILE A 117 -20.83 6.34 -1.74
N GLY A 118 -20.36 5.54 -2.70
CA GLY A 118 -21.21 4.95 -3.74
C GLY A 118 -22.27 3.99 -3.18
N GLU A 119 -21.95 3.21 -2.14
CA GLU A 119 -22.94 2.37 -1.44
C GLU A 119 -24.02 3.20 -0.73
N MET A 120 -23.65 4.37 -0.19
CA MET A 120 -24.59 5.26 0.51
C MET A 120 -25.52 6.03 -0.43
N GLU A 121 -25.09 6.39 -1.63
CA GLU A 121 -25.90 7.13 -2.62
C GLU A 121 -26.84 6.23 -3.45
N GLY A 122 -26.62 4.91 -3.42
CA GLY A 122 -27.42 3.91 -4.16
C GLY A 122 -28.55 3.22 -3.39
N SER A 123 -28.84 3.64 -2.14
CA SER A 123 -29.90 3.07 -1.27
C SER A 123 -31.17 3.90 -1.23
#